data_AF-A0A2V5PL61-F1
#
_entry.id   AF-A0A2V5PL61-F1
#
_cell.length_a   1.000
_cell.length_b   1.000
_cell.length_c   1.000
_cell.angle_alpha   90.00
_cell.angle_beta   90.00
_cell.angle_gamma   90.00
#
_symmetry.space_group_name_H-M   'P 1'
#
loop_
_entity.id
_entity.type
_entity.pdbx_description
1 polymer ?
#
loop_
_entity_poly.entity_id
_entity_poly.type
_entity_poly.pdbx_seq_one_letter_code
_entity_poly.pdbx_strand_id
1 'polypeptide(L)'
;MTDGDTILVADDSEDDVMLLKLALEKANLCKSVHTVSDGEEAIAYLQGSSQYADRSQFPLPAILLLDLKMPRKGGFEVLTWVRSQDGLGYLPVFIFTASMRQEDVQRAYELGADGFLVKPGANWLACNQFPAARR
;
A
#
# COMPACT_ATOMS: atom_id res chain seq x y z
N MET A 1 -16.18 5.02 18.30
CA MET A 1 -15.03 4.14 18.05
C MET A 1 -14.77 4.24 16.56
N THR A 2 -13.88 5.13 16.13
CA THR A 2 -13.50 5.20 14.71
C THR A 2 -12.39 4.17 14.51
N ASP A 3 -12.78 3.05 13.92
CA ASP A 3 -11.97 1.85 13.66
C ASP A 3 -10.99 2.04 12.48
N GLY A 4 -10.63 3.29 12.18
CA GLY A 4 -10.10 3.72 10.87
C GLY A 4 -8.69 4.29 10.89
N ASP A 5 -7.83 3.85 11.81
CA ASP A 5 -6.47 4.40 11.97
C ASP A 5 -5.36 3.36 11.66
N THR A 6 -5.74 2.23 11.07
CA THR A 6 -4.81 1.15 10.69
C THR A 6 -4.28 1.36 9.28
N ILE A 7 -2.96 1.35 9.11
CA ILE A 7 -2.31 1.31 7.80
C ILE A 7 -1.78 -0.11 7.57
N LEU A 8 -2.08 -0.66 6.39
CA LEU A 8 -1.43 -1.88 5.90
C LEU A 8 -0.30 -1.49 4.94
N VAL A 9 0.89 -1.99 5.17
CA VAL A 9 2.06 -1.83 4.29
C VAL A 9 2.40 -3.18 3.69
N ALA A 10 2.36 -3.29 2.37
CA ALA A 10 2.78 -4.47 1.62
C ALA A 10 4.08 -4.17 0.90
N ASP A 11 5.18 -4.70 1.43
CA ASP A 11 6.55 -4.38 1.00
C ASP A 11 7.49 -5.50 1.49
N ASP A 12 8.28 -6.06 0.57
CA ASP A 12 9.19 -7.18 0.87
C ASP A 12 10.52 -6.74 1.48
N SER A 13 10.80 -5.43 1.45
CA SER A 13 11.99 -4.82 2.03
C SER A 13 11.79 -4.51 3.51
N GLU A 14 12.39 -5.34 4.39
CA GLU A 14 12.34 -5.14 5.85
C GLU A 14 12.88 -3.76 6.27
N ASP A 15 13.94 -3.27 5.60
CA ASP A 15 14.54 -1.96 5.85
C ASP A 15 13.58 -0.82 5.50
N ASP A 16 12.91 -0.88 4.34
CA ASP A 16 11.95 0.14 3.91
C ASP A 16 10.74 0.17 4.84
N VAL A 17 10.25 -1.01 5.21
CA VAL A 17 9.15 -1.17 6.18
C VAL A 17 9.52 -0.55 7.53
N MET A 18 10.74 -0.81 8.03
CA MET A 18 11.21 -0.26 9.30
C MET A 18 11.29 1.26 9.25
N LEU A 19 11.86 1.83 8.17
CA LEU A 19 11.98 3.27 7.98
C LEU A 19 10.60 3.94 7.88
N LEU A 20 9.67 3.33 7.15
CA LEU A 20 8.31 3.84 7.01
C LEU A 20 7.56 3.82 8.34
N LYS A 21 7.66 2.73 9.12
CA LYS A 21 7.08 2.65 10.46
C LYS A 21 7.58 3.78 11.36
N LEU A 22 8.89 4.01 11.38
CA LEU A 22 9.49 5.09 12.15
C LEU A 22 9.00 6.48 11.71
N ALA A 23 8.83 6.69 10.39
CA ALA A 23 8.32 7.95 9.86
C ALA A 23 6.85 8.19 10.24
N LEU A 24 6.00 7.15 10.13
CA LEU A 24 4.59 7.20 10.50
C LEU A 24 4.41 7.46 12.00
N GLU A 25 5.22 6.81 12.84
CA GLU A 25 5.22 7.00 14.29
C GLU A 25 5.62 8.43 14.65
N LYS A 26 6.71 8.96 14.08
CA LYS A 26 7.14 10.35 14.32
C LYS A 26 6.12 11.39 13.89
N ALA A 27 5.34 11.09 12.85
CA ALA A 27 4.33 12.00 12.32
C ALA A 27 2.98 11.89 13.05
N ASN A 28 2.81 10.94 13.99
CA ASN A 28 1.55 10.65 14.68
C ASN A 28 0.37 10.43 13.71
N LEU A 29 0.62 9.79 12.56
CA LEU A 29 -0.37 9.67 11.48
C LEU A 29 -1.32 8.48 11.61
N CYS A 30 -0.99 7.49 12.43
CA CYS A 30 -1.78 6.27 12.58
C CYS A 30 -1.62 5.65 13.97
N LYS A 31 -2.61 4.86 14.39
CA LYS A 31 -2.56 4.12 15.67
C LYS A 31 -1.86 2.78 15.54
N SER A 32 -1.95 2.15 14.37
CA SER A 32 -1.43 0.81 14.11
C SER A 32 -0.93 0.69 12.68
N VAL A 33 0.18 -0.02 12.52
CA VAL A 33 0.76 -0.35 11.22
C VAL A 33 0.95 -1.86 11.16
N HIS A 34 0.23 -2.52 10.24
CA HIS A 34 0.47 -3.91 9.91
C HIS A 34 1.30 -4.01 8.63
N THR A 35 2.10 -5.06 8.55
CA THR A 35 3.03 -5.28 7.45
C THR A 35 2.92 -6.69 6.93
N VAL A 36 3.04 -6.83 5.61
CA VAL A 36 3.10 -8.09 4.88
C VAL A 36 4.22 -8.02 3.84
N SER A 37 4.89 -9.14 3.59
CA SER A 37 6.10 -9.18 2.75
C SER A 37 5.85 -9.55 1.29
N ASP A 38 4.60 -9.82 0.91
CA ASP A 38 4.25 -10.23 -0.44
C ASP A 38 2.76 -10.08 -0.73
N GLY A 39 2.41 -10.22 -2.02
CA GLY A 39 1.04 -10.02 -2.46
C GLY A 39 0.06 -11.13 -2.07
N GLU A 40 0.49 -12.36 -1.79
CA GLU A 40 -0.43 -13.39 -1.27
C GLU A 40 -0.85 -13.06 0.16
N GLU A 41 0.10 -12.64 0.99
CA GLU A 41 -0.16 -12.20 2.35
C GLU A 41 -0.99 -10.91 2.38
N ALA A 42 -0.76 -9.97 1.46
CA ALA A 42 -1.60 -8.78 1.31
C ALA A 42 -3.07 -9.15 1.03
N ILE A 43 -3.30 -10.07 0.10
CA ILE A 43 -4.65 -10.57 -0.20
C ILE A 43 -5.24 -11.30 1.01
N ALA A 44 -4.48 -12.19 1.65
CA ALA A 44 -4.94 -12.93 2.82
C ALA A 44 -5.32 -12.00 3.98
N TYR A 45 -4.54 -10.94 4.22
CA TYR A 45 -4.85 -9.91 5.22
C TYR A 45 -6.16 -9.22 4.91
N LEU A 46 -6.33 -8.74 3.67
CA LEU A 46 -7.53 -8.02 3.26
C LEU A 46 -8.78 -8.90 3.28
N GLN A 47 -8.65 -10.19 2.92
CA GLN A 47 -9.72 -11.18 3.05
C GLN A 47 -10.01 -11.56 4.51
N GLY A 48 -9.02 -11.49 5.40
CA GLY A 48 -9.15 -11.95 6.77
C GLY A 48 -9.14 -13.47 6.83
N SER A 49 -8.22 -14.07 6.07
CA SER A 49 -8.05 -15.51 5.98
C SER A 49 -6.70 -15.92 6.57
N SER A 50 -6.51 -17.23 6.73
CA SER A 50 -5.26 -17.79 7.25
C SER A 50 -4.89 -17.20 8.62
N GLN A 51 -3.66 -16.68 8.78
CA GLN A 51 -3.20 -16.07 10.02
C GLN A 51 -3.87 -14.74 10.35
N TYR A 52 -4.63 -14.14 9.42
CA TYR A 52 -5.28 -12.84 9.56
C TYR A 52 -6.79 -12.93 9.87
N ALA A 53 -7.27 -14.12 10.27
CA ALA A 53 -8.69 -14.36 10.53
C ALA A 53 -9.24 -13.61 11.76
N ASP A 54 -8.40 -13.32 12.75
CA ASP A 54 -8.80 -12.55 13.92
C ASP A 54 -8.81 -11.05 13.61
N ARG A 55 -9.98 -10.51 13.27
CA ARG A 55 -10.17 -9.08 12.97
C ARG A 55 -10.02 -8.14 14.17
N SER A 56 -9.99 -8.66 15.40
CA SER A 56 -9.64 -7.84 16.56
C SER A 56 -8.14 -7.53 16.61
N GLN A 57 -7.32 -8.44 16.07
CA GLN A 57 -5.86 -8.27 15.95
C GLN A 57 -5.44 -7.70 14.58
N PHE A 58 -6.20 -8.04 13.52
CA PHE A 58 -5.94 -7.64 12.13
C PHE A 58 -7.16 -6.94 11.53
N PRO A 59 -7.51 -5.74 12.05
CA PRO A 59 -8.64 -4.97 11.55
C PRO A 59 -8.44 -4.62 10.06
N LEU A 60 -9.55 -4.36 9.35
CA LEU A 60 -9.43 -3.87 7.98
C LEU A 60 -8.67 -2.52 7.97
N PRO A 61 -7.74 -2.34 7.03
CA PRO A 61 -6.96 -1.12 7.00
C PRO A 61 -7.80 0.05 6.48
N ALA A 62 -7.49 1.24 6.95
CA ALA A 62 -8.01 2.48 6.40
C ALA A 62 -7.23 2.95 5.18
N ILE A 63 -5.96 2.52 5.05
CA ILE A 63 -5.09 2.81 3.90
C ILE A 63 -4.21 1.58 3.62
N LEU A 64 -4.06 1.24 2.34
CA LEU A 64 -3.06 0.30 1.85
C LEU A 64 -1.91 1.06 1.17
N LEU A 65 -0.70 0.90 1.68
CA LEU A 65 0.55 1.28 1.01
C LEU A 65 1.13 0.02 0.34
N LEU A 66 1.27 0.05 -0.99
CA LEU A 66 1.54 -1.14 -1.79
C LEU A 66 2.79 -0.94 -2.65
N ASP A 67 3.85 -1.72 -2.39
CA ASP A 67 4.97 -1.79 -3.32
C ASP A 67 4.59 -2.58 -4.58
N LEU A 68 5.23 -2.26 -5.71
CA LEU A 68 4.97 -2.93 -6.98
C LEU A 68 5.73 -4.24 -7.14
N LYS A 69 6.93 -4.33 -6.56
CA LYS A 69 7.89 -5.41 -6.78
C LYS A 69 7.99 -6.27 -5.53
N MET A 70 7.01 -7.13 -5.37
CA MET A 70 6.97 -8.13 -4.31
C MET A 70 7.04 -9.55 -4.88
N PRO A 71 7.53 -10.53 -4.11
CA PRO A 71 7.50 -11.94 -4.50
C PRO A 71 6.08 -12.49 -4.49
N ARG A 72 5.90 -13.70 -5.07
CA ARG A 72 4.63 -14.44 -5.22
C ARG A 72 3.55 -13.76 -6.05
N LYS A 73 3.11 -12.56 -5.65
CA LYS A 73 2.17 -11.69 -6.36
C LYS A 73 2.65 -10.25 -6.33
N GLY A 74 2.75 -9.63 -7.50
CA GLY A 74 3.19 -8.23 -7.62
C GLY A 74 2.11 -7.24 -7.20
N GLY A 75 2.50 -5.99 -6.95
CA GLY A 75 1.55 -4.94 -6.52
C GLY A 75 0.42 -4.69 -7.51
N PHE A 76 0.67 -4.79 -8.81
CA PHE A 76 -0.41 -4.67 -9.81
C PHE A 76 -1.45 -5.79 -9.72
N GLU A 77 -1.03 -7.02 -9.39
CA GLU A 77 -1.96 -8.14 -9.21
C GLU A 77 -2.80 -7.92 -7.95
N VAL A 78 -2.17 -7.47 -6.85
CA VAL A 78 -2.86 -7.14 -5.60
C VAL A 78 -3.87 -6.02 -5.84
N LEU A 79 -3.47 -4.93 -6.50
CA LEU A 79 -4.36 -3.81 -6.81
C LEU A 79 -5.55 -4.24 -7.67
N THR A 80 -5.30 -5.02 -8.72
CA THR A 80 -6.36 -5.58 -9.58
C THR A 80 -7.33 -6.43 -8.76
N TRP A 81 -6.78 -7.29 -7.89
CA TRP A 81 -7.59 -8.11 -7.00
C TRP A 81 -8.45 -7.24 -6.07
N VAL A 82 -7.86 -6.26 -5.38
CA VAL A 82 -8.58 -5.33 -4.48
C VAL A 82 -9.75 -4.66 -5.20
N ARG A 83 -9.53 -4.14 -6.43
CA ARG A 83 -10.58 -3.45 -7.20
C ARG A 83 -11.66 -4.37 -7.76
N SER A 84 -11.44 -5.69 -7.75
CA SER A 84 -12.45 -6.68 -8.11
C SER A 84 -13.26 -7.20 -6.92
N GLN A 85 -12.92 -6.84 -5.68
CA GLN A 85 -13.64 -7.31 -4.51
C GLN A 85 -14.79 -6.38 -4.13
N ASP A 86 -15.99 -6.96 -4.01
CA ASP A 86 -17.12 -6.28 -3.41
C ASP A 86 -16.80 -5.92 -1.96
N GLY A 87 -16.91 -4.63 -1.62
CA GLY A 87 -16.61 -4.12 -0.29
C GLY A 87 -15.17 -3.67 -0.04
N LEU A 88 -14.25 -3.78 -1.00
CA LEU A 88 -12.92 -3.13 -0.91
C LEU A 88 -12.74 -1.97 -1.90
N GLY A 89 -13.75 -1.68 -2.73
CA GLY A 89 -13.69 -0.56 -3.69
C GLY A 89 -13.47 0.81 -3.06
N TYR A 90 -13.81 1.00 -1.78
CA TYR A 90 -13.58 2.24 -1.05
C TYR A 90 -12.20 2.33 -0.38
N LEU A 91 -11.45 1.23 -0.30
CA LEU A 91 -10.15 1.20 0.38
C LEU A 91 -9.15 2.06 -0.41
N PRO A 92 -8.61 3.15 0.15
CA PRO A 92 -7.55 3.91 -0.49
C PRO A 92 -6.29 3.06 -0.65
N VAL A 93 -5.80 2.95 -1.88
CA VAL A 93 -4.58 2.22 -2.24
C VAL A 93 -3.59 3.18 -2.86
N PHE A 94 -2.47 3.41 -2.17
CA PHE A 94 -1.35 4.19 -2.69
C PHE A 94 -0.22 3.24 -3.08
N ILE A 95 0.25 3.36 -4.32
CA ILE A 95 1.49 2.70 -4.72
C ILE A 95 2.66 3.38 -4.01
N PHE A 96 3.54 2.62 -3.38
CA PHE A 96 4.73 3.14 -2.70
C PHE A 96 5.96 2.33 -3.10
N THR A 97 6.71 2.83 -4.08
CA THR A 97 7.79 2.04 -4.70
C THR A 97 9.09 2.82 -4.94
N ALA A 98 10.21 2.10 -5.05
CA ALA A 98 11.55 2.67 -5.25
C ALA A 98 11.84 3.10 -6.70
N SER A 99 10.94 2.89 -7.66
CA SER A 99 11.17 3.32 -9.05
C SER A 99 9.96 4.00 -9.65
N MET A 100 10.19 5.12 -10.33
CA MET A 100 9.17 5.83 -11.08
C MET A 100 9.40 5.63 -12.58
N ARG A 101 8.64 4.72 -13.18
CA ARG A 101 8.52 4.64 -14.64
C ARG A 101 7.17 5.18 -15.04
N GLN A 102 7.10 6.02 -16.07
CA GLN A 102 5.83 6.61 -16.51
C GLN A 102 4.79 5.54 -16.86
N GLU A 103 5.23 4.43 -17.46
CA GLU A 103 4.38 3.27 -17.73
C GLU A 103 3.77 2.65 -16.46
N ASP A 104 4.55 2.54 -15.38
CA ASP A 104 4.08 1.98 -14.11
C ASP A 104 3.09 2.93 -13.43
N VAL A 105 3.35 4.24 -13.49
CA VAL A 105 2.46 5.27 -12.95
C VAL A 105 1.13 5.25 -13.69
N GLN A 106 1.16 5.28 -15.02
CA GLN A 106 -0.05 5.23 -15.84
C GLN A 106 -0.85 3.95 -15.56
N ARG A 107 -0.16 2.80 -15.57
CA ARG A 107 -0.79 1.50 -15.30
C ARG A 107 -1.42 1.43 -13.91
N ALA A 108 -0.75 1.98 -12.88
CA ALA A 108 -1.29 2.02 -11.52
C ALA A 108 -2.62 2.79 -11.47
N TYR A 109 -2.70 3.96 -12.10
CA TYR A 109 -3.93 4.74 -12.13
C TYR A 109 -5.03 4.08 -12.98
N GLU A 110 -4.69 3.46 -14.11
CA GLU A 110 -5.65 2.70 -14.92
C GLU A 110 -6.25 1.52 -14.16
N LEU A 111 -5.47 0.90 -13.27
CA LEU A 111 -5.91 -0.16 -12.36
C LEU A 111 -6.62 0.36 -11.10
N GLY A 112 -6.79 1.68 -10.97
CA GLY A 112 -7.56 2.31 -9.90
C GLY A 112 -6.77 2.60 -8.62
N ALA A 113 -5.46 2.82 -8.68
CA ALA A 113 -4.71 3.37 -7.54
C ALA A 113 -5.18 4.81 -7.23
N ASP A 114 -5.23 5.15 -5.93
CA ASP A 114 -5.61 6.49 -5.47
C ASP A 114 -4.43 7.47 -5.45
N GLY A 115 -3.21 6.94 -5.51
CA GLY A 115 -2.00 7.73 -5.66
C GLY A 115 -0.76 6.89 -5.90
N PHE A 116 0.31 7.56 -6.31
CA PHE A 116 1.61 6.97 -6.57
C PHE A 116 2.69 7.78 -5.85
N LEU A 117 3.42 7.11 -4.97
CA LEU A 117 4.44 7.66 -4.10
C LEU A 117 5.77 6.97 -4.38
N VAL A 118 6.83 7.76 -4.47
CA VAL A 118 8.19 7.26 -4.68
C VAL A 118 8.92 7.23 -3.36
N LYS A 119 9.52 6.09 -3.01
CA LYS A 119 10.28 5.93 -1.77
C LYS A 119 11.43 6.96 -1.71
N PRO A 120 11.67 7.62 -0.56
CA PRO A 120 12.79 8.53 -0.41
C PRO A 120 14.12 7.80 -0.60
N GLY A 121 15.05 8.40 -1.36
CA GLY A 121 16.34 7.77 -1.74
C GLY A 121 16.36 7.24 -3.18
N ALA A 122 15.21 6.96 -3.78
CA ALA A 122 15.09 6.68 -5.20
C ALA A 122 15.18 7.96 -6.03
N ASN A 123 16.41 8.42 -6.31
CA ASN A 123 16.73 9.61 -7.13
C ASN A 123 15.68 10.73 -7.07
N TRP A 124 15.33 11.13 -5.83
CA TRP A 124 14.21 12.01 -5.46
C TRP A 124 14.17 13.33 -6.25
N LEU A 125 15.33 13.77 -6.76
CA LEU A 125 15.50 14.98 -7.56
C LEU A 125 14.77 14.94 -8.91
N ALA A 126 14.36 13.76 -9.41
CA ALA A 126 13.63 13.62 -10.67
C ALA A 126 12.09 13.69 -10.54
N CYS A 127 11.52 13.59 -9.33
CA CYS A 127 10.07 13.36 -9.14
C CYS A 127 9.19 14.62 -9.04
N ASN A 128 9.75 15.84 -9.12
CA ASN A 128 9.00 17.09 -8.93
C ASN A 128 8.14 17.53 -10.15
N GLN A 129 7.76 16.63 -11.06
CA GLN A 129 7.20 17.01 -12.38
C GLN A 129 5.75 16.58 -12.68
N PHE A 130 5.02 15.94 -11.77
CA PHE A 130 3.62 15.59 -12.08
C PHE A 130 2.60 16.49 -11.39
N PRO A 131 1.69 17.11 -12.15
CA PRO A 131 0.59 17.89 -11.57
C PRO A 131 -0.34 16.93 -10.82
N ALA A 132 -0.82 17.37 -9.66
CA ALA A 132 -1.84 16.69 -8.88
C ALA A 132 -2.95 16.19 -9.82
N ALA A 133 -3.24 14.88 -9.75
CA ALA A 133 -4.36 14.27 -10.43
C ALA A 133 -5.61 15.12 -10.14
N ARG A 134 -6.18 15.70 -11.20
CA ARG A 134 -7.38 16.54 -11.08
C ARG A 134 -8.55 15.66 -10.64
N ARG A 135 -9.32 16.21 -9.70
CA ARG A 135 -10.61 15.71 -9.20
C ARG A 135 -11.56 15.32 -10.32
#